data_AF-A0A6I5EZL2-F1
#
_entry.id   AF-A0A6I5EZL2-F1
#
_cell.length_a   1.000
_cell.length_b   1.000
_cell.length_c   1.000
_cell.angle_alpha   90.00
_cell.angle_beta   90.00
_cell.angle_gamma   90.00
#
_symmetry.space_group_name_H-M   'P 1'
#
loop_
_entity.id
_entity.type
_entity.pdbx_description
1 polymer ?
#
loop_
_entity_poly.entity_id
_entity_poly.type
_entity_poly.pdbx_seq_one_letter_code
_entity_poly.pdbx_strand_id
1 'polypeptide(L)'
;MTLSIRNQISGTVTSLTAGEAMSAVRVRLTGGQDVTAAITTESVNDLGLTEGSEVRTLVKSTEVSLATGPLQGISIRNQIAGRVTDISTGKAMASVKIDVEGGALTAAITKDAVDELGLAVGSEVVALIKSTEVSLATA
;
A
#
# COMPACT_ATOMS: atom_id res chain seq x y z
N MET A 1 -15.60 -11.48 6.11
CA MET A 1 -16.03 -10.79 4.88
C MET A 1 -15.02 -11.06 3.78
N THR A 2 -15.44 -11.32 2.54
CA THR A 2 -14.51 -11.56 1.42
C THR A 2 -14.43 -10.29 0.58
N LEU A 3 -13.23 -9.73 0.42
CA LEU A 3 -12.97 -8.52 -0.36
C LEU A 3 -12.13 -8.86 -1.59
N SER A 4 -12.34 -8.13 -2.69
CA SER A 4 -11.48 -8.21 -3.88
C SER A 4 -10.16 -7.44 -3.74
N ILE A 5 -9.95 -6.76 -2.62
CA ILE A 5 -8.72 -6.05 -2.28
C ILE A 5 -7.64 -7.09 -1.97
N ARG A 6 -6.59 -7.13 -2.81
CA ARG A 6 -5.52 -8.14 -2.72
C ARG A 6 -4.50 -7.82 -1.64
N ASN A 7 -4.20 -6.54 -1.43
CA ASN A 7 -3.22 -6.12 -0.45
C ASN A 7 -3.92 -5.88 0.87
N GLN A 8 -3.71 -6.79 1.81
CA GLN A 8 -4.34 -6.83 3.12
C GLN A 8 -3.26 -7.10 4.16
N ILE A 9 -2.69 -6.04 4.76
CA ILE A 9 -1.58 -6.17 5.70
C ILE A 9 -2.03 -5.65 7.06
N SER A 10 -1.88 -6.49 8.08
CA SER A 10 -2.18 -6.13 9.46
C SER A 10 -1.18 -5.10 9.99
N GLY A 11 -1.63 -4.29 10.93
CA GLY A 11 -0.79 -3.32 11.62
C GLY A 11 -1.50 -2.68 12.80
N THR A 12 -0.80 -1.75 13.43
CA THR A 12 -1.29 -1.03 14.60
C THR A 12 -1.18 0.46 14.35
N VAL A 13 -2.25 1.19 14.66
CA VAL A 13 -2.24 2.65 14.57
C VAL A 13 -1.21 3.21 15.55
N THR A 14 -0.27 4.01 15.04
CA THR A 14 0.80 4.62 15.85
C THR A 14 0.58 6.10 16.13
N SER A 15 -0.14 6.81 15.26
CA SER A 15 -0.52 8.20 15.49
C SER A 15 -1.69 8.60 14.61
N LEU A 16 -2.49 9.55 15.08
CA LEU A 16 -3.60 10.16 14.36
C LEU A 16 -3.43 11.68 14.29
N THR A 17 -3.56 12.26 13.11
CA THR A 17 -3.65 13.71 12.92
C THR A 17 -5.01 14.03 12.31
N ALA A 18 -5.94 14.44 13.16
CA ALA A 18 -7.28 14.80 12.74
C ALA A 18 -7.30 16.16 12.03
N GLY A 19 -8.02 16.23 10.92
CA GLY A 19 -8.40 17.47 10.25
C GLY A 19 -9.93 17.62 10.22
N GLU A 20 -10.42 18.72 9.66
CA GLU A 20 -11.86 18.99 9.60
C GLU A 20 -12.61 17.96 8.74
N ALA A 21 -12.10 17.69 7.53
CA ALA A 21 -12.70 16.72 6.61
C ALA A 21 -11.91 15.41 6.50
N MET A 22 -10.58 15.51 6.51
CA MET A 22 -9.66 14.39 6.30
C MET A 22 -8.74 14.25 7.51
N SER A 23 -8.44 13.01 7.84
CA SER A 23 -7.50 12.63 8.91
C SER A 23 -6.36 11.80 8.33
N ALA A 24 -5.14 12.08 8.78
CA ALA A 24 -3.98 11.24 8.48
C ALA A 24 -3.75 10.25 9.63
N VAL A 25 -3.73 8.96 9.30
CA VAL A 25 -3.54 7.85 10.24
C VAL A 25 -2.23 7.16 9.90
N ARG A 26 -1.28 7.14 10.82
CA ARG A 26 -0.07 6.32 10.68
C ARG A 26 -0.29 4.95 11.28
N VAL A 27 0.15 3.93 10.57
CA VAL A 27 0.03 2.52 10.94
C VAL A 27 1.40 1.87 10.81
N ARG A 28 1.88 1.24 11.88
CA ARG A 28 3.03 0.33 11.83
C ARG A 28 2.53 -1.03 11.36
N LEU A 29 2.96 -1.47 10.19
CA LEU A 29 2.65 -2.81 9.66
C LEU A 29 3.38 -3.88 10.47
N THR A 30 2.89 -5.12 10.39
CA THR A 30 3.53 -6.29 11.05
C THR A 30 4.97 -6.53 10.59
N GLY A 31 5.33 -6.09 9.38
CA GLY A 31 6.70 -6.13 8.86
C GLY A 31 7.60 -4.99 9.33
N GLY A 32 7.12 -4.10 10.21
CA GLY A 32 7.92 -3.00 10.75
C GLY A 32 7.86 -1.70 9.93
N GLN A 33 7.34 -1.71 8.70
CA GLN A 33 7.20 -0.50 7.89
C GLN A 33 6.06 0.38 8.39
N ASP A 34 6.18 1.70 8.17
CA ASP A 34 5.11 2.66 8.46
C ASP A 34 4.33 2.98 7.18
N VAL A 35 3.00 2.96 7.28
CA VAL A 35 2.07 3.40 6.23
C VAL A 35 1.20 4.52 6.78
N THR A 36 0.94 5.53 5.95
CA THR A 36 -0.01 6.60 6.20
C THR A 36 -1.25 6.40 5.35
N ALA A 37 -2.40 6.25 6.00
CA ALA A 37 -3.72 6.35 5.39
C ALA A 37 -4.26 7.78 5.56
N ALA A 38 -4.93 8.30 4.52
CA ALA A 38 -5.66 9.55 4.58
C ALA A 38 -7.14 9.24 4.31
N ILE A 39 -7.92 9.16 5.39
CA ILE A 39 -9.35 8.80 5.35
C ILE A 39 -10.18 9.96 5.90
N THR A 40 -11.50 9.90 5.75
CA THR A 40 -12.34 10.96 6.33
C THR A 40 -12.27 10.94 7.85
N THR A 41 -12.40 12.11 8.47
CA THR A 41 -12.48 12.21 9.93
C THR A 41 -13.72 11.46 10.46
N GLU A 42 -14.80 11.45 9.68
CA GLU A 42 -15.97 10.60 9.95
C GLU A 42 -15.59 9.10 10.01
N SER A 43 -14.82 8.58 9.05
CA SER A 43 -14.36 7.17 9.08
C SER A 43 -13.47 6.86 10.28
N VAL A 44 -12.63 7.80 10.73
CA VAL A 44 -11.86 7.63 11.98
C VAL A 44 -12.79 7.43 13.17
N ASN A 45 -13.83 8.27 13.27
CA ASN A 45 -14.80 8.21 14.36
C ASN A 45 -15.66 6.93 14.29
N ASP A 46 -16.19 6.59 13.11
CA ASP A 46 -17.04 5.42 12.88
C ASP A 46 -16.32 4.12 13.19
N LEU A 47 -15.03 4.04 12.84
CA LEU A 47 -14.18 2.89 13.13
C LEU A 47 -13.63 2.91 14.56
N GLY A 48 -13.84 4.00 15.33
CA GLY A 48 -13.31 4.15 16.68
C GLY A 48 -11.79 4.09 16.76
N LEU A 49 -11.10 4.60 15.73
CA LEU A 49 -9.63 4.50 15.65
C LEU A 49 -8.97 5.40 16.69
N THR A 50 -8.05 4.81 17.44
CA THR A 50 -7.17 5.48 18.41
C THR A 50 -5.75 4.96 18.26
N GLU A 51 -4.78 5.61 18.88
CA GLU A 51 -3.43 5.04 18.98
C GLU A 51 -3.48 3.68 19.67
N GLY A 52 -2.81 2.68 19.11
CA GLY A 52 -2.87 1.30 19.56
C GLY A 52 -3.99 0.46 18.94
N SER A 53 -4.93 1.04 18.17
CA SER A 53 -5.93 0.25 17.46
C SER A 53 -5.29 -0.74 16.49
N GLU A 54 -5.68 -2.01 16.60
CA GLU A 54 -5.34 -3.04 15.62
C GLU A 54 -6.19 -2.87 14.36
N VAL A 55 -5.52 -2.78 13.22
CA VAL A 55 -6.16 -2.52 11.93
C VAL A 55 -5.56 -3.40 10.85
N ARG A 56 -6.29 -3.53 9.76
CA ARG A 56 -5.80 -4.02 8.49
C ARG A 56 -5.78 -2.90 7.48
N THR A 57 -4.61 -2.67 6.89
CA THR A 57 -4.46 -1.80 5.72
C THR A 57 -4.95 -2.53 4.48
N LEU A 58 -5.74 -1.84 3.67
CA LEU A 58 -6.41 -2.37 2.49
C LEU A 58 -6.05 -1.49 1.29
N VAL A 59 -5.36 -2.07 0.29
CA VAL A 59 -4.94 -1.34 -0.93
C VAL A 59 -5.28 -2.16 -2.17
N LYS A 60 -6.01 -1.57 -3.11
CA LYS A 60 -6.27 -2.24 -4.39
C LYS A 60 -4.98 -2.35 -5.20
N SER A 61 -4.82 -3.43 -5.96
CA SER A 61 -3.61 -3.64 -6.76
C SER A 61 -3.37 -2.54 -7.81
N THR A 62 -4.43 -1.90 -8.32
CA THR A 62 -4.35 -0.79 -9.27
C THR A 62 -3.78 0.49 -8.66
N GLU A 63 -3.80 0.60 -7.32
CA GLU A 63 -3.31 1.78 -6.59
C GLU A 63 -1.88 1.59 -6.06
N VAL A 64 -1.21 0.52 -6.48
CA VAL A 64 0.20 0.25 -6.20
C VAL A 64 1.00 0.54 -7.47
N SER A 65 1.71 1.67 -7.48
CA SER A 65 2.70 1.96 -8.52
C SER A 65 4.07 1.39 -8.13
N LEU A 66 4.95 1.15 -9.10
CA LEU A 66 6.30 0.62 -8.86
C LEU A 66 7.37 1.58 -9.36
N ALA A 67 8.43 1.74 -8.58
CA ALA A 67 9.68 2.36 -8.99
C ALA A 67 10.84 1.37 -8.79
N THR A 68 11.92 1.56 -9.55
CA THR A 68 13.16 0.76 -9.43
C THR A 68 14.11 1.28 -8.34
N GLY A 69 13.65 2.26 -7.54
CA GLY A 69 14.39 2.82 -6.42
C GLY A 69 13.54 3.82 -5.62
N PRO A 70 14.04 4.28 -4.45
CA PRO A 70 13.34 5.26 -3.64
C PRO A 70 13.25 6.60 -4.36
N LEU A 71 12.10 7.27 -4.24
CA LEU A 71 11.85 8.53 -4.92
C LEU A 71 11.81 9.70 -3.93
N GLN A 72 12.32 10.85 -4.37
CA GLN A 72 12.27 12.12 -3.64
C GLN A 72 11.46 13.14 -4.45
N GLY A 73 10.93 14.16 -3.76
CA GLY A 73 10.20 15.25 -4.42
C GLY A 73 8.82 14.88 -4.98
N ILE A 74 8.25 13.74 -4.55
CA ILE A 74 6.89 13.31 -4.93
C ILE A 74 5.93 13.35 -3.73
N SER A 75 4.63 13.43 -4.01
CA SER A 75 3.59 13.48 -2.98
C SER A 75 3.13 12.11 -2.47
N ILE A 76 3.66 11.01 -3.03
CA ILE A 76 3.34 9.64 -2.61
C ILE A 76 4.08 9.33 -1.30
N ARG A 77 3.32 9.17 -0.22
CA ARG A 77 3.87 9.05 1.15
C ARG A 77 4.29 7.64 1.52
N ASN A 78 3.65 6.63 0.95
CA ASN A 78 3.95 5.24 1.26
C ASN A 78 4.92 4.72 0.20
N GLN A 79 6.15 4.44 0.63
CA GLN A 79 7.20 3.84 -0.18
C GLN A 79 7.68 2.58 0.53
N ILE A 80 7.26 1.42 0.04
CA ILE A 80 7.55 0.12 0.66
C ILE A 80 8.56 -0.62 -0.23
N ALA A 81 9.78 -0.80 0.27
CA ALA A 81 10.79 -1.57 -0.43
C ALA A 81 10.39 -3.05 -0.52
N GLY A 82 10.70 -3.67 -1.65
CA GLY A 82 10.40 -5.07 -1.87
C GLY A 82 11.12 -5.65 -3.08
N ARG A 83 10.83 -6.92 -3.36
CA ARG A 83 11.45 -7.67 -4.45
C ARG A 83 10.38 -8.39 -5.27
N VAL A 84 10.44 -8.27 -6.59
CA VAL A 84 9.50 -8.94 -7.48
C VAL A 84 9.67 -10.46 -7.38
N THR A 85 8.58 -11.18 -7.16
CA THR A 85 8.57 -12.66 -7.07
C THR A 85 7.85 -13.34 -8.22
N ASP A 86 6.91 -12.65 -8.87
CA ASP A 86 6.11 -13.19 -9.95
C ASP A 86 5.58 -12.05 -10.84
N ILE A 87 5.54 -12.27 -12.15
CA ILE A 87 4.96 -11.34 -13.11
C ILE A 87 4.05 -12.13 -14.05
N SER A 88 2.75 -11.82 -14.02
CA SER A 88 1.76 -12.39 -14.94
C SER A 88 1.28 -11.30 -15.89
N THR A 89 1.68 -11.38 -17.16
CA THR A 89 1.30 -10.41 -18.19
C THR A 89 0.10 -10.86 -19.03
N GLY A 90 -0.80 -9.93 -19.30
CA GLY A 90 -1.82 -10.02 -20.33
C GLY A 90 -1.49 -9.12 -21.53
N LYS A 91 -2.46 -8.86 -22.40
CA LYS A 91 -2.25 -7.99 -23.58
C LYS A 91 -1.94 -6.54 -23.22
N ALA A 92 -2.59 -5.99 -22.19
CA ALA A 92 -2.48 -4.59 -21.81
C ALA A 92 -2.03 -4.39 -20.35
N MET A 93 -2.41 -5.30 -19.46
CA MET A 93 -2.14 -5.22 -18.02
C MET A 93 -1.20 -6.34 -17.59
N ALA A 94 -0.48 -6.10 -16.51
CA ALA A 94 0.36 -7.06 -15.82
C ALA A 94 0.02 -7.06 -14.32
N SER A 95 0.02 -8.24 -13.72
CA SER A 95 -0.02 -8.42 -12.27
C SER A 95 1.38 -8.76 -11.79
N VAL A 96 1.94 -7.92 -10.92
CA VAL A 96 3.29 -8.07 -10.36
C VAL A 96 3.14 -8.38 -8.87
N LYS A 97 3.65 -9.53 -8.43
CA LYS A 97 3.74 -9.86 -6.99
C LYS A 97 5.10 -9.45 -6.46
N ILE A 98 5.08 -8.83 -5.28
CA ILE A 98 6.24 -8.25 -4.63
C ILE A 98 6.30 -8.82 -3.21
N ASP A 99 7.42 -9.44 -2.88
CA ASP A 99 7.75 -9.78 -1.50
C ASP A 99 8.17 -8.50 -0.77
N VAL A 100 7.59 -8.26 0.40
CA VAL A 100 7.92 -7.14 1.27
C VAL A 100 8.14 -7.68 2.67
N GLU A 101 8.88 -6.96 3.51
CA GLU A 101 9.07 -7.42 4.89
C GLU A 101 7.70 -7.59 5.59
N GLY A 102 7.47 -8.76 6.19
CA GLY A 102 6.22 -9.11 6.86
C GLY A 102 5.01 -9.40 5.98
N GLY A 103 5.14 -9.49 4.64
CA GLY A 103 4.02 -9.86 3.78
C GLY A 103 4.30 -9.85 2.28
N ALA A 104 3.24 -9.75 1.49
CA ALA A 104 3.33 -9.62 0.04
C ALA A 104 2.38 -8.54 -0.47
N LEU A 105 2.79 -7.86 -1.54
CA LEU A 105 1.99 -6.92 -2.29
C LEU A 105 1.76 -7.43 -3.71
N THR A 106 0.66 -7.02 -4.31
CA THR A 106 0.34 -7.20 -5.72
C THR A 106 0.04 -5.84 -6.33
N ALA A 107 0.81 -5.47 -7.34
CA ALA A 107 0.58 -4.32 -8.19
C ALA A 107 -0.06 -4.77 -9.51
N ALA A 108 -1.04 -4.02 -9.99
CA ALA A 108 -1.65 -4.19 -11.30
C ALA A 108 -1.30 -2.97 -12.15
N ILE A 109 -0.26 -3.10 -12.96
CA ILE A 109 0.30 -2.03 -13.81
C ILE A 109 0.13 -2.37 -15.29
N THR A 110 0.44 -1.45 -16.19
CA THR A 110 0.44 -1.77 -17.62
C THR A 110 1.56 -2.73 -17.96
N LYS A 111 1.37 -3.52 -19.02
CA LYS A 111 2.45 -4.33 -19.58
C LYS A 111 3.61 -3.43 -20.01
N ASP A 112 3.31 -2.29 -20.63
CA ASP A 112 4.32 -1.33 -21.06
C ASP A 112 5.17 -0.83 -19.87
N ALA A 113 4.57 -0.59 -18.70
CA ALA A 113 5.34 -0.20 -17.50
C ALA A 113 6.27 -1.32 -17.00
N VAL A 114 5.88 -2.59 -17.11
CA VAL A 114 6.78 -3.73 -16.82
C VAL A 114 8.00 -3.69 -17.75
N ASP A 115 7.75 -3.50 -19.05
CA ASP A 115 8.79 -3.49 -20.08
C ASP A 115 9.70 -2.25 -19.93
N GLU A 116 9.14 -1.05 -19.74
CA GLU A 116 9.87 0.22 -19.58
C GLU A 116 10.73 0.27 -18.31
N LEU A 117 10.23 -0.27 -17.19
CA LEU A 117 10.98 -0.36 -15.94
C LEU A 117 11.98 -1.52 -15.93
N GLY A 118 11.97 -2.39 -16.95
CA GLY A 118 12.83 -3.57 -17.03
C GLY A 118 12.58 -4.56 -15.88
N LEU A 119 11.33 -4.73 -15.45
CA LEU A 119 11.01 -5.59 -14.32
C LEU A 119 11.13 -7.06 -14.70
N ALA A 120 11.80 -7.82 -13.85
CA ALA A 120 11.89 -9.27 -13.92
C ALA A 120 11.71 -9.86 -12.51
N VAL A 121 11.49 -11.17 -12.43
CA VAL A 121 11.56 -11.87 -11.14
C VAL A 121 12.93 -11.64 -10.54
N GLY A 122 12.94 -11.11 -9.32
CA GLY A 122 14.13 -10.76 -8.56
C GLY A 122 14.53 -9.29 -8.61
N SER A 123 13.89 -8.45 -9.44
CA SER A 123 14.09 -7.00 -9.42
C SER A 123 13.76 -6.41 -8.05
N GLU A 124 14.66 -5.57 -7.55
CA GLU A 124 14.38 -4.70 -6.39
C GLU A 124 13.47 -3.56 -6.85
N VAL A 125 12.42 -3.31 -6.08
CA VAL A 125 11.42 -2.28 -6.39
C VAL A 125 10.97 -1.57 -5.13
N VAL A 126 10.37 -0.40 -5.32
CA VAL A 126 9.66 0.34 -4.27
C VAL A 126 8.20 0.46 -4.69
N ALA A 127 7.31 -0.11 -3.87
CA ALA A 127 5.87 0.04 -4.02
C ALA A 127 5.44 1.42 -3.51
N LEU A 128 4.77 2.17 -4.38
CA LEU A 128 4.35 3.54 -4.18
C LEU A 128 2.83 3.59 -4.07
N ILE A 129 2.31 4.01 -2.90
CA ILE A 129 0.88 4.06 -2.63
C ILE A 129 0.52 5.42 -2.05
N LYS A 130 -0.41 6.15 -2.68
CA LYS A 130 -0.87 7.43 -2.14
C LYS A 130 -1.71 7.18 -0.89
N SER A 131 -1.61 8.04 0.12
CA SER A 131 -2.31 7.84 1.39
C SER A 131 -3.83 7.75 1.26
N THR A 132 -4.42 8.40 0.25
CA THR A 132 -5.86 8.33 -0.04
C THR A 132 -6.32 6.97 -0.56
N GLU A 133 -5.40 6.14 -1.03
CA GLU A 133 -5.70 4.80 -1.57
C GLU A 133 -5.47 3.68 -0.53
N VAL A 134 -5.16 4.05 0.71
CA VAL A 134 -5.07 3.13 1.84
C VAL A 134 -6.35 3.23 2.65
N SER A 135 -7.17 2.19 2.60
CA SER A 135 -8.32 2.04 3.49
C SER A 135 -7.92 1.28 4.75
N LEU A 136 -8.63 1.53 5.85
CA LEU A 136 -8.45 0.83 7.11
C LEU A 136 -9.71 0.04 7.45
N ALA A 137 -9.52 -1.18 7.94
CA ALA A 137 -10.56 -1.95 8.61
C ALA A 137 -10.07 -2.29 10.01
N THR A 138 -10.94 -2.15 11.00
CA THR A 138 -10.68 -2.67 12.34
C THR A 138 -10.74 -4.20 12.34
N ALA A 139 -9.95 -4.82 13.22
CA ALA A 139 -9.92 -6.27 13.39
C ALA A 139 -11.22 -6.81 14.02
#